data_AF-A0A1W5D3P7-F1
#
_entry.id   AF-A0A1W5D3P7-F1
#
_cell.length_a   1.000
_cell.length_b   1.000
_cell.length_c   1.000
_cell.angle_alpha   90.00
_cell.angle_beta   90.00
_cell.angle_gamma   90.00
#
_symmetry.space_group_name_H-M   'P 1'
#
loop_
_entity.id
_entity.type
_entity.pdbx_description
1 polymer ?
#
loop_
_entity_poly.entity_id
_entity_poly.type
_entity_poly.pdbx_seq_one_letter_code
_entity_poly.pdbx_strand_id
1 'polypeptide(L)'
;MATSMSRGNAPDFALCGLFTGKTGQSAARWLKKVEWELEKHAGDDGSVDPSRFLRAVDLLLADEAAAWAETTPGIIELLEHPAPNAETVAQFKGLFNQRYPSKVPEPSVVHFDSEISDLKQKDDEALVTYYQRTTSLLSRVGGRDRPREITPSTPALSPLEAA
;
A
#
# COMPACT_ATOMS: atom_id res chain seq x y z
N MET A 1 46.11 -5.30 -35.34
CA MET A 1 45.96 -5.36 -33.87
C MET A 1 44.50 -5.11 -33.55
N ALA A 2 43.77 -6.15 -33.16
CA ALA A 2 42.37 -6.02 -32.76
C ALA A 2 42.36 -5.73 -31.25
N THR A 3 41.90 -4.53 -30.89
CA THR A 3 41.62 -4.14 -29.52
C THR A 3 40.51 -5.04 -28.99
N SER A 4 40.90 -5.98 -28.12
CA SER A 4 39.97 -6.77 -27.33
C SER A 4 39.30 -5.81 -26.36
N MET A 5 38.09 -5.36 -26.68
CA MET A 5 37.24 -4.68 -25.71
C MET A 5 36.84 -5.72 -24.68
N SER A 6 37.50 -5.69 -23.52
CA SER A 6 37.07 -6.45 -22.34
C SER A 6 35.57 -6.24 -22.18
N ARG A 7 34.79 -7.32 -22.24
CA ARG A 7 33.40 -7.32 -21.78
C ARG A 7 33.44 -6.90 -20.32
N GLY A 8 33.29 -5.60 -20.07
CA GLY A 8 33.20 -5.04 -18.73
C GLY A 8 32.11 -5.80 -17.99
N ASN A 9 32.44 -6.24 -16.78
CA ASN A 9 31.56 -7.02 -15.91
C ASN A 9 30.17 -6.36 -15.86
N ALA A 10 29.19 -6.97 -16.52
CA ALA A 10 27.82 -6.48 -16.52
C ALA A 10 27.20 -6.77 -15.13
N PRO A 11 26.31 -5.91 -14.62
CA PRO A 11 25.68 -6.15 -13.33
C PRO A 11 24.85 -7.43 -13.38
N ASP A 12 25.04 -8.31 -12.40
CA ASP A 12 24.32 -9.57 -12.30
C ASP A 12 23.21 -9.46 -11.26
N PHE A 13 21.99 -9.31 -11.75
CA PHE A 13 20.81 -9.16 -10.91
C PHE A 13 20.24 -10.51 -10.39
N ALA A 14 20.96 -11.62 -10.55
CA ALA A 14 20.54 -12.93 -10.03
C ALA A 14 20.26 -12.91 -8.51
N LEU A 15 21.01 -12.10 -7.75
CA LEU A 15 20.82 -11.94 -6.30
C LEU A 15 19.62 -11.05 -5.92
N CYS A 16 19.26 -10.10 -6.80
CA CYS A 16 18.11 -9.22 -6.64
C CYS A 16 16.81 -10.00 -6.85
N GLY A 17 16.75 -10.74 -7.97
CA GLY A 17 15.54 -11.39 -8.46
C GLY A 17 14.49 -10.39 -8.96
N LEU A 18 13.44 -10.89 -9.58
CA LEU A 18 12.32 -10.08 -10.05
C LEU A 18 11.45 -9.59 -8.90
N PHE A 19 10.95 -8.36 -9.01
CA PHE A 19 9.96 -7.82 -8.09
C PHE A 19 8.57 -7.91 -8.72
N THR A 20 7.72 -8.76 -8.14
CA THR A 20 6.38 -9.07 -8.64
C THR A 20 5.28 -8.24 -7.98
N GLY A 21 5.60 -7.58 -6.85
CA GLY A 21 4.62 -6.85 -6.04
C GLY A 21 3.77 -7.72 -5.09
N LYS A 22 3.99 -9.05 -5.06
CA LYS A 22 3.23 -9.99 -4.23
C LYS A 22 3.50 -9.82 -2.73
N THR A 23 2.50 -10.16 -1.92
CA THR A 23 2.60 -10.20 -0.46
C THR A 23 3.76 -11.07 0.00
N GLY A 24 4.66 -10.49 0.82
CA GLY A 24 5.89 -11.14 1.30
C GLY A 24 7.17 -10.63 0.64
N GLN A 25 7.08 -9.89 -0.47
CA GLN A 25 8.22 -9.16 -1.02
C GLN A 25 8.34 -7.79 -0.34
N SER A 26 9.51 -7.48 0.21
CA SER A 26 9.79 -6.15 0.77
C SER A 26 10.45 -5.28 -0.29
N ALA A 27 9.75 -4.24 -0.74
CA ALA A 27 10.27 -3.25 -1.67
C ALA A 27 11.57 -2.61 -1.19
N ALA A 28 11.66 -2.17 0.08
CA ALA A 28 12.88 -1.57 0.60
C ALA A 28 14.07 -2.54 0.62
N ARG A 29 13.84 -3.82 0.95
CA ARG A 29 14.91 -4.83 0.90
C ARG A 29 15.33 -5.13 -0.53
N TRP A 30 14.38 -5.17 -1.46
CA TRP A 30 14.67 -5.43 -2.87
C TRP A 30 15.45 -4.27 -3.50
N LEU A 31 15.03 -3.01 -3.27
CA LEU A 31 15.76 -1.82 -3.74
C LEU A 31 17.20 -1.80 -3.24
N LYS A 32 17.44 -2.11 -1.96
CA LYS A 32 18.81 -2.21 -1.41
C LYS A 32 19.68 -3.24 -2.11
N LYS A 33 19.11 -4.36 -2.56
CA LYS A 33 19.86 -5.37 -3.33
C LYS A 33 20.25 -4.83 -4.70
N VAL A 34 19.33 -4.13 -5.36
CA VAL A 34 19.59 -3.50 -6.67
C VAL A 34 20.68 -2.43 -6.54
N GLU A 35 20.59 -1.57 -5.52
CA GLU A 35 21.63 -0.57 -5.21
C GLU A 35 22.99 -1.23 -4.99
N TRP A 36 23.05 -2.22 -4.11
CA TRP A 36 24.29 -2.93 -3.79
C TRP A 36 24.94 -3.61 -5.01
N GLU A 37 24.14 -4.16 -5.92
CA GLU A 37 24.67 -4.76 -7.15
C GLU A 37 25.21 -3.71 -8.13
N LEU A 38 24.55 -2.55 -8.19
CA LEU A 38 24.99 -1.44 -9.02
C LEU A 38 26.22 -0.73 -8.45
N GLU A 39 26.36 -0.64 -7.13
CA GLU A 39 27.53 -0.09 -6.43
C GLU A 39 28.81 -0.85 -6.80
N LYS A 40 28.75 -2.18 -6.97
CA LYS A 40 29.91 -2.98 -7.44
C LYS A 40 30.41 -2.56 -8.83
N HIS A 41 29.57 -1.87 -9.58
CA HIS A 41 29.82 -1.43 -10.94
C HIS A 41 29.78 0.10 -11.06
N ALA A 42 29.81 0.81 -9.92
CA ALA A 42 29.96 2.25 -9.88
C ALA A 42 31.36 2.66 -10.36
N GLY A 43 31.49 3.90 -10.83
CA GLY A 43 32.77 4.48 -11.21
C GLY A 43 33.65 4.75 -9.98
N ASP A 44 34.78 5.43 -10.20
CA ASP A 44 35.73 5.79 -9.13
C ASP A 44 35.13 6.67 -8.02
N ASP A 45 33.97 7.29 -8.27
CA ASP A 45 33.22 8.09 -7.30
C ASP A 45 32.30 7.27 -6.38
N GLY A 46 32.15 5.96 -6.63
CA GLY A 46 31.26 5.06 -5.90
C GLY A 46 29.77 5.40 -6.03
N SER A 47 29.40 6.33 -6.92
CA SER A 47 28.02 6.75 -7.11
C SER A 47 27.33 5.88 -8.16
N VAL A 48 26.15 5.38 -7.83
CA VAL A 48 25.30 4.68 -8.80
C VAL A 48 24.70 5.71 -9.76
N ASP A 49 24.95 5.52 -11.06
CA ASP A 49 24.34 6.34 -12.10
C ASP A 49 22.79 6.24 -12.04
N PRO A 50 22.07 7.36 -11.89
CA PRO A 50 20.61 7.39 -11.81
C PRO A 50 19.91 6.70 -12.99
N SER A 51 20.44 6.85 -14.20
CA SER A 51 19.87 6.23 -15.41
C SER A 51 20.03 4.73 -15.38
N ARG A 52 21.18 4.24 -14.93
CA ARG A 52 21.45 2.82 -14.75
C ARG A 52 20.56 2.23 -13.66
N PHE A 53 20.31 2.95 -12.58
CA PHE A 53 19.39 2.53 -11.53
C PHE A 53 17.96 2.36 -12.04
N LEU A 54 17.39 3.39 -12.67
CA LEU A 54 15.98 3.34 -13.12
C LEU A 54 15.77 2.29 -14.21
N ARG A 55 16.69 2.15 -15.16
CA ARG A 55 16.62 1.07 -16.17
C ARG A 55 16.72 -0.33 -15.55
N ALA A 56 17.59 -0.51 -14.55
CA ALA A 56 17.71 -1.78 -13.87
C ALA A 56 16.40 -2.12 -13.14
N VAL A 57 15.79 -1.14 -12.48
CA VAL A 57 14.50 -1.33 -11.83
C VAL A 57 13.44 -1.71 -12.85
N ASP A 58 13.28 -0.94 -13.92
CA ASP A 58 12.29 -1.18 -14.99
C ASP A 58 12.37 -2.61 -15.54
N LEU A 59 13.58 -3.09 -15.85
CA LEU A 59 13.82 -4.46 -16.34
C LEU A 59 13.50 -5.56 -15.34
N LEU A 60 13.54 -5.27 -14.04
CA LEU A 60 13.37 -6.26 -12.97
C LEU A 60 11.97 -6.24 -12.34
N LEU A 61 11.11 -5.29 -12.73
CA LEU A 61 9.69 -5.33 -12.39
C LEU A 61 9.01 -6.43 -13.20
N ALA A 62 8.10 -7.15 -12.55
CA ALA A 62 7.34 -8.24 -13.15
C ALA A 62 5.90 -8.27 -12.61
N ASP A 63 5.04 -9.04 -13.27
CA ASP A 63 3.63 -9.25 -12.88
C ASP A 63 2.91 -7.92 -12.53
N GLU A 64 2.34 -7.84 -11.32
CA GLU A 64 1.58 -6.68 -10.85
C GLU A 64 2.44 -5.41 -10.72
N ALA A 65 3.74 -5.56 -10.48
CA ALA A 65 4.64 -4.42 -10.36
C ALA A 65 5.01 -3.83 -11.72
N ALA A 66 5.18 -4.67 -12.74
CA ALA A 66 5.34 -4.19 -14.13
C ALA A 66 4.06 -3.51 -14.60
N ALA A 67 2.90 -4.15 -14.42
CA ALA A 67 1.61 -3.57 -14.81
C ALA A 67 1.34 -2.22 -14.11
N TRP A 68 1.73 -2.08 -12.84
CA TRP A 68 1.64 -0.80 -12.13
C TRP A 68 2.55 0.28 -12.72
N ALA A 69 3.80 -0.07 -13.04
CA ALA A 69 4.74 0.88 -13.66
C ALA A 69 4.29 1.33 -15.05
N GLU A 70 3.70 0.43 -15.84
CA GLU A 70 3.19 0.71 -17.19
C GLU A 70 1.87 1.50 -17.21
N THR A 71 1.15 1.54 -16.09
CA THR A 71 -0.19 2.18 -16.03
C THR A 71 -0.24 3.42 -15.17
N THR A 72 0.82 3.76 -14.44
CA THR A 72 0.87 4.91 -13.54
C THR A 72 1.62 6.07 -14.20
N PRO A 73 0.96 7.15 -14.66
CA PRO A 73 1.59 8.21 -15.45
C PRO A 73 2.85 8.81 -14.80
N GLY A 74 2.79 9.10 -13.50
CA GLY A 74 3.95 9.64 -12.77
C GLY A 74 5.12 8.65 -12.63
N ILE A 75 4.91 7.34 -12.75
CA ILE A 75 5.98 6.34 -12.76
C ILE A 75 6.59 6.23 -14.16
N ILE A 76 5.74 6.21 -15.20
CA ILE A 76 6.17 6.21 -16.59
C ILE A 76 7.09 7.41 -16.86
N GLU A 77 6.67 8.61 -16.44
CA GLU A 77 7.47 9.84 -16.59
C GLU A 77 8.84 9.75 -15.89
N LEU A 78 8.92 9.11 -14.72
CA LEU A 78 10.17 8.95 -13.99
C LEU A 78 11.09 7.90 -14.63
N LEU A 79 10.54 6.79 -15.12
CA LEU A 79 11.31 5.70 -15.75
C LEU A 79 11.81 6.06 -17.15
N GLU A 80 11.02 6.81 -17.92
CA GLU A 80 11.37 7.28 -19.26
C GLU A 80 12.14 8.61 -19.28
N HIS A 81 12.43 9.18 -18.09
CA HIS A 81 13.09 10.47 -17.99
C HIS A 81 14.46 10.45 -18.71
N PRO A 82 14.74 11.39 -19.65
CA PRO A 82 15.89 11.29 -20.55
C PRO A 82 17.24 11.54 -19.86
N ALA A 83 17.26 12.30 -18.77
CA ALA A 83 18.45 12.59 -17.97
C ALA A 83 18.08 12.57 -16.47
N PRO A 84 17.80 11.39 -15.89
CA PRO A 84 17.37 11.28 -14.51
C PRO A 84 18.51 11.71 -13.57
N ASN A 85 18.14 12.34 -12.46
CA ASN A 85 19.08 12.78 -11.44
C ASN A 85 18.76 12.11 -10.09
N ALA A 86 19.50 12.48 -9.05
CA ALA A 86 19.28 11.93 -7.71
C ALA A 86 17.87 12.21 -7.16
N GLU A 87 17.27 13.34 -7.54
CA GLU A 87 15.90 13.69 -7.15
C GLU A 87 14.88 12.79 -7.86
N THR A 88 15.04 12.55 -9.17
CA THR A 88 14.20 11.60 -9.93
C THR A 88 14.18 10.22 -9.28
N VAL A 89 15.36 9.73 -8.87
CA VAL A 89 15.50 8.45 -8.18
C VAL A 89 14.84 8.48 -6.80
N ALA A 90 14.97 9.58 -6.05
CA ALA A 90 14.33 9.73 -4.75
C ALA A 90 12.80 9.76 -4.86
N GLN A 91 12.26 10.47 -5.86
CA GLN A 91 10.82 10.51 -6.16
C GLN A 91 10.29 9.12 -6.51
N PHE A 92 10.99 8.40 -7.39
CA PHE A 92 10.64 7.01 -7.72
C PHE A 92 10.63 6.13 -6.47
N LYS A 93 11.69 6.16 -5.65
CA LYS A 93 11.76 5.38 -4.40
C LYS A 93 10.63 5.72 -3.43
N GLY A 94 10.23 6.99 -3.36
CA GLY A 94 9.09 7.45 -2.55
C GLY A 94 7.79 6.79 -2.99
N LEU A 95 7.45 6.93 -4.28
CA LEU A 95 6.23 6.35 -4.85
C LEU A 95 6.23 4.82 -4.79
N PHE A 96 7.39 4.20 -5.03
CA PHE A 96 7.55 2.75 -4.96
C PHE A 96 7.30 2.21 -3.55
N ASN A 97 7.84 2.87 -2.51
CA ASN A 97 7.58 2.49 -1.12
C ASN A 97 6.16 2.84 -0.65
N GLN A 98 5.51 3.84 -1.25
CA GLN A 98 4.10 4.12 -1.00
C GLN A 98 3.20 3.02 -1.57
N ARG A 99 3.50 2.55 -2.78
CA ARG A 99 2.77 1.45 -3.43
C ARG A 99 3.03 0.11 -2.75
N TYR A 100 4.28 -0.16 -2.37
CA TYR A 100 4.72 -1.40 -1.76
C TYR A 100 5.32 -1.14 -0.37
N PRO A 101 4.49 -0.84 0.63
CA PRO A 101 4.97 -0.47 1.95
C PRO A 101 5.70 -1.64 2.61
N SER A 102 6.90 -1.35 3.14
CA SER A 102 7.78 -2.37 3.75
C SER A 102 7.33 -2.83 5.13
N LYS A 103 6.45 -2.06 5.77
CA LYS A 103 5.63 -2.48 6.89
C LYS A 103 4.23 -2.59 6.33
N VAL A 104 3.57 -3.72 6.53
CA VAL A 104 2.10 -3.77 6.40
C VAL A 104 1.61 -2.62 7.28
N PRO A 105 0.95 -1.57 6.74
CA PRO A 105 0.24 -0.65 7.60
C PRO A 105 -0.65 -1.56 8.44
N GLU A 106 -0.51 -1.53 9.77
CA GLU A 106 -1.57 -2.08 10.60
C GLU A 106 -2.86 -1.53 9.99
N PRO A 107 -3.82 -2.39 9.58
CA PRO A 107 -5.09 -1.89 9.11
C PRO A 107 -5.50 -0.90 10.18
N SER A 108 -5.78 0.35 9.82
CA SER A 108 -6.18 1.36 10.78
C SER A 108 -7.30 0.72 11.59
N VAL A 109 -6.99 0.24 12.79
CA VAL A 109 -7.98 -0.31 13.69
C VAL A 109 -8.71 0.94 14.09
N VAL A 110 -9.79 1.21 13.38
CA VAL A 110 -10.71 2.27 13.77
C VAL A 110 -11.21 1.79 15.13
N HIS A 111 -10.59 2.32 16.19
CA HIS A 111 -10.90 1.94 17.56
C HIS A 111 -12.23 2.57 17.92
N PHE A 112 -13.30 1.89 17.53
CA PHE A 112 -14.66 2.22 17.95
C PHE A 112 -14.88 1.96 19.44
N ASP A 113 -13.89 1.40 20.16
CA ASP A 113 -13.96 1.11 21.59
C ASP A 113 -14.37 2.32 22.42
N SER A 114 -13.88 3.51 22.06
CA SER A 114 -14.27 4.77 22.72
C SER A 114 -15.71 5.19 22.38
N GLU A 115 -16.07 5.19 21.10
CA GLU A 115 -17.42 5.52 20.62
C GLU A 115 -18.49 4.55 21.16
N ILE A 116 -18.15 3.27 21.35
CA ILE A 116 -19.02 2.24 21.94
C ILE A 116 -19.12 2.39 23.46
N SER A 117 -18.00 2.67 24.14
CA SER A 117 -17.99 2.83 25.61
C SER A 117 -18.83 4.02 26.06
N ASP A 118 -18.87 5.08 25.25
CA ASP A 118 -19.66 6.30 25.51
C ASP A 118 -21.06 6.27 24.86
N LEU A 119 -21.51 5.12 24.35
CA LEU A 119 -22.79 4.97 23.67
C LEU A 119 -23.97 5.01 24.66
N LYS A 120 -24.38 6.23 24.99
CA LYS A 120 -25.61 6.52 25.73
C LYS A 120 -26.37 7.67 25.09
N GLN A 121 -27.68 7.69 25.29
CA GLN A 121 -28.51 8.85 24.95
C GLN A 121 -28.07 10.03 25.84
N LYS A 122 -27.89 11.21 25.23
CA LYS A 122 -27.59 12.43 25.98
C LYS A 122 -28.87 13.04 26.58
N ASP A 123 -28.70 13.85 27.62
CA ASP A 123 -29.82 14.46 28.34
C ASP A 123 -30.73 15.35 27.46
N ASP A 124 -30.19 15.90 26.38
CA ASP A 124 -30.85 16.79 25.42
C ASP A 124 -31.09 16.13 24.04
N GLU A 125 -30.80 14.84 23.89
CA GLU A 125 -30.92 14.14 22.61
C GLU A 125 -32.30 13.50 22.45
N ALA A 126 -33.00 13.85 21.36
CA ALA A 126 -34.25 13.18 20.99
C ALA A 126 -34.01 11.69 20.69
N LEU A 127 -34.96 10.83 21.08
CA LEU A 127 -34.84 9.38 20.97
C LEU A 127 -34.54 8.92 19.53
N VAL A 128 -35.19 9.54 18.54
CA VAL A 128 -34.99 9.22 17.12
C VAL A 128 -33.57 9.52 16.65
N THR A 129 -32.97 10.60 17.15
CA THR A 129 -31.59 11.01 16.85
C THR A 129 -30.60 10.04 17.46
N TYR A 130 -30.84 9.65 18.72
CA TYR A 130 -30.04 8.63 19.39
C TYR A 130 -30.08 7.29 18.64
N TYR A 131 -31.26 6.86 18.21
CA TYR A 131 -31.45 5.64 17.42
C TYR A 131 -30.64 5.68 16.12
N GLN A 132 -30.78 6.73 15.31
CA GLN A 132 -30.04 6.87 14.05
C GLN A 132 -28.53 6.84 14.26
N ARG A 133 -28.02 7.58 15.25
CA ARG A 133 -26.59 7.61 15.62
C ARG A 133 -26.09 6.22 16.02
N THR A 134 -26.87 5.53 16.85
CA THR A 134 -26.55 4.18 17.35
C THR A 134 -26.52 3.16 16.22
N THR A 135 -27.53 3.11 15.37
CA THR A 135 -27.59 2.18 14.23
C THR A 135 -26.46 2.44 13.23
N SER A 136 -26.13 3.71 12.98
CA SER A 136 -25.01 4.06 12.11
C SER A 136 -23.65 3.63 12.70
N LEU A 137 -23.46 3.75 14.02
CA LEU A 137 -22.25 3.27 14.69
C LEU A 137 -22.17 1.73 14.66
N LEU A 138 -23.24 1.05 15.07
CA LEU A 138 -23.27 -0.42 15.16
C LEU A 138 -23.08 -1.10 13.79
N SER A 139 -23.64 -0.53 12.72
CA SER A 139 -23.42 -1.04 11.37
C SER A 139 -21.96 -0.90 10.89
N ARG A 140 -21.27 0.19 11.27
CA ARG A 140 -19.86 0.42 10.94
C ARG A 140 -18.92 -0.56 11.64
N VAL A 141 -19.28 -1.03 12.83
CA VAL A 141 -18.49 -2.01 13.60
C VAL A 141 -18.82 -3.47 13.25
N GLY A 142 -19.64 -3.69 12.23
CA GLY A 142 -20.05 -5.03 11.79
C GLY A 142 -21.13 -5.66 12.67
N GLY A 143 -21.76 -4.89 13.57
CA GLY A 143 -22.97 -5.29 14.26
C GLY A 143 -24.08 -5.58 13.25
N ARG A 144 -24.57 -6.82 13.24
CA ARG A 144 -25.70 -7.24 12.43
C ARG A 144 -26.84 -7.64 13.35
N ASP A 145 -28.04 -7.21 13.02
CA ASP A 145 -29.24 -7.72 13.68
C ASP A 145 -29.29 -9.24 13.48
N ARG A 146 -29.63 -9.96 14.55
CA ARG A 146 -29.94 -11.38 14.42
C ARG A 146 -31.07 -11.51 13.40
N PRO A 147 -30.98 -12.46 12.46
CA PRO A 147 -32.11 -12.81 11.61
C PRO A 147 -33.30 -13.04 12.53
N ARG A 148 -34.40 -12.34 12.26
CA ARG A 148 -35.64 -12.53 12.98
C ARG A 148 -36.11 -13.95 12.67
N GLU A 149 -35.79 -14.90 13.54
CA GLU A 149 -36.50 -16.16 13.52
C GLU A 149 -37.97 -15.81 13.71
N ILE A 150 -38.78 -16.13 12.70
CA ILE A 150 -40.22 -16.01 12.77
C ILE A 150 -40.70 -17.16 13.66
N THR A 151 -40.39 -17.09 14.95
CA THR A 151 -41.09 -17.85 15.99
C THR A 151 -42.16 -16.92 16.56
N PRO A 152 -43.45 -17.29 16.49
CA PRO A 152 -44.54 -16.46 16.97
C PRO A 152 -44.60 -16.54 18.50
N SER A 153 -43.72 -15.84 19.19
CA SER A 153 -43.75 -15.80 20.66
C SER A 153 -43.08 -14.54 21.22
N THR A 154 -43.40 -13.39 20.64
CA THR A 154 -43.42 -12.13 21.39
C THR A 154 -44.71 -11.39 21.02
N PRO A 155 -45.64 -11.18 21.97
CA PRO A 155 -46.84 -10.39 21.68
C PRO A 155 -46.42 -8.97 21.34
N ALA A 156 -47.05 -8.41 20.30
CA ALA A 156 -46.86 -7.03 19.90
C ALA A 156 -47.15 -6.08 21.08
N LEU A 157 -46.35 -5.01 21.19
CA LEU A 157 -46.55 -3.95 22.19
C LEU A 157 -47.98 -3.44 22.12
N SER A 158 -48.62 -3.32 23.29
CA SER A 158 -50.02 -2.90 23.36
C SER A 158 -50.12 -1.39 23.09
N PRO A 159 -51.25 -0.90 22.52
CA PRO A 159 -51.38 0.49 22.07
C PRO A 159 -51.18 1.58 23.14
N LEU A 160 -51.17 1.21 24.42
CA LEU A 160 -50.94 2.12 25.53
C LEU A 160 -49.47 2.56 25.66
N GLU A 161 -48.53 1.81 25.07
CA GLU A 161 -47.09 2.09 25.12
C GLU A 161 -46.59 2.86 23.89
N ALA A 162 -47.48 3.22 22.96
CA ALA A 162 -47.17 3.91 21.72
C ALA A 162 -47.54 5.41 21.72
N ALA A 163 -47.90 5.97 22.88
CA ALA A 163 -48.29 7.37 23.05
C ALA A 163 -47.21 8.18 23.78
#